data_AF-A0A832JNL7-F1
#
_entry.id   AF-A0A832JNL7-F1
#
_cell.length_a   1.000
_cell.length_b   1.000
_cell.length_c   1.000
_cell.angle_alpha   90.00
_cell.angle_beta   90.00
_cell.angle_gamma   90.00
#
_symmetry.space_group_name_H-M   'P 1'
#
loop_
_entity.id
_entity.type
_entity.pdbx_description
1 polymer ?
#
loop_
_entity_poly.entity_id
_entity_poly.type
_entity_poly.pdbx_seq_one_letter_code
_entity_poly.pdbx_strand_id
1 'polypeptide(L)'
;MEAEELLCRPVLEAVYEKFGGLAETQRAAIPHILRGENVLISSPTGTGKTEAALLPILHSILTDPTVRPISTLYITPLRALNRDLLDRLEWWSRRLDVSVSVRHGDTPQRERRVQAISPPQILIATPEALQSLLIGRIMRTALSNLRWVIVDEVHELATDKRGAQLAVALQRIRKITGRRLQLVGLSATVGDPEEVARFLVGPGEGFVVVETKMPRGLEVEVVFPETEARDVEVAGVLGVAPDVAARMRTIMQLVSEHSSTLIFTNTRPLAEALSNRFKAWDEAFPVSIHHGSLSRDHRVRAEKDLKYGEIQGLICTSSLEMGIDVGRIDFCIQYNSPREVSRLVQRVGRSGHRIGGVAKGVIIVMDSDDALEALVIARRARSGQLEKVRVVRNSLDVAMHQIAGLLLEYGRIEKSEIMELLRRTYNFSDFSEADLEALLHYMGTLGIARVSDGI
;
A
#
# COMPACT_ATOMS: atom_id res chain seq x y z
N MET A 1 4.11 -10.02 30.67
CA MET A 1 2.92 -10.70 30.13
C MET A 1 3.23 -11.04 28.70
N GLU A 2 3.03 -12.30 28.33
CA GLU A 2 3.13 -12.72 26.95
C GLU A 2 1.96 -12.12 26.15
N ALA A 3 2.15 -11.83 24.86
CA ALA A 3 1.13 -11.16 24.04
C ALA A 3 -0.19 -11.96 23.99
N GLU A 4 -0.08 -13.29 24.10
CA GLU A 4 -1.19 -14.23 24.24
C GLU A 4 -2.08 -13.93 25.44
N GLU A 5 -1.51 -13.54 26.58
CA GLU A 5 -2.27 -13.29 27.82
C GLU A 5 -3.07 -11.99 27.76
N LEU A 6 -2.76 -11.12 26.79
CA LEU A 6 -3.36 -9.80 26.65
C LEU A 6 -4.65 -9.81 25.81
N LEU A 7 -4.81 -10.80 24.93
CA LEU A 7 -5.96 -10.88 24.04
C LEU A 7 -7.12 -11.63 24.70
N CYS A 8 -8.35 -11.30 24.29
CA CYS A 8 -9.52 -11.96 24.83
C CYS A 8 -9.65 -13.34 24.19
N ARG A 9 -10.25 -14.29 24.93
CA ARG A 9 -10.36 -15.68 24.52
C ARG A 9 -10.91 -15.89 23.09
N PRO A 10 -11.97 -15.20 22.64
CA PRO A 10 -12.48 -15.38 21.27
C PRO A 10 -11.45 -15.03 20.18
N VAL A 11 -10.64 -13.97 20.40
CA VAL A 11 -9.59 -13.55 19.45
C VAL A 11 -8.47 -14.58 19.41
N LEU A 12 -8.03 -15.08 20.57
CA LEU A 12 -6.99 -16.11 20.63
C LEU A 12 -7.43 -17.42 19.98
N GLU A 13 -8.64 -17.89 20.27
CA GLU A 13 -9.17 -19.11 19.65
C GLU A 13 -9.19 -18.99 18.12
N ALA A 14 -9.59 -17.83 17.59
CA ALA A 14 -9.55 -17.56 16.16
C ALA A 14 -8.12 -17.50 15.58
N VAL A 15 -7.15 -16.96 16.32
CA VAL A 15 -5.73 -16.99 15.93
C VAL A 15 -5.22 -18.43 15.82
N TYR A 16 -5.48 -19.26 16.83
CA TYR A 16 -5.04 -20.67 16.82
C TYR A 16 -5.74 -21.47 15.72
N GLU A 17 -7.02 -21.23 15.47
CA GLU A 17 -7.78 -21.85 14.38
C GLU A 17 -7.18 -21.53 13.00
N LYS A 18 -6.80 -20.26 12.77
CA LYS A 18 -6.34 -19.80 11.45
C LYS A 18 -4.85 -19.98 11.21
N PHE A 19 -4.02 -19.83 12.25
CA PHE A 19 -2.55 -19.74 12.11
C PHE A 19 -1.79 -20.67 13.06
N GLY A 20 -2.44 -21.30 14.03
CA GLY A 20 -1.77 -22.14 15.03
C GLY A 20 -1.01 -21.39 16.13
N GLY A 21 -0.98 -20.05 16.10
CA GLY A 21 -0.35 -19.20 17.12
C GLY A 21 0.02 -17.80 16.60
N LEU A 22 0.54 -16.94 17.49
CA LEU A 22 0.99 -15.58 17.12
C LEU A 22 2.39 -15.59 16.51
N ALA A 23 2.55 -14.88 15.40
CA ALA A 23 3.84 -14.58 14.78
C ALA A 23 4.66 -13.58 15.62
N GLU A 24 5.98 -13.54 15.41
CA GLU A 24 6.90 -12.64 16.13
C GLU A 24 6.48 -11.16 16.03
N THR A 25 6.17 -10.69 14.82
CA THR A 25 5.70 -9.31 14.58
C THR A 25 4.41 -9.01 15.35
N GLN A 26 3.51 -9.99 15.47
CA GLN A 26 2.26 -9.83 16.23
C GLN A 26 2.54 -9.73 17.73
N ARG A 27 3.37 -10.63 18.28
CA ARG A 27 3.77 -10.60 19.70
C ARG A 27 4.46 -9.30 20.09
N ALA A 28 5.28 -8.75 19.18
CA ALA A 28 5.94 -7.49 19.40
C ALA A 28 4.97 -6.30 19.37
N ALA A 29 4.02 -6.24 18.42
CA ALA A 29 3.15 -5.08 18.24
C ALA A 29 1.95 -5.01 19.21
N ILE A 30 1.34 -6.16 19.53
CA ILE A 30 0.11 -6.25 20.33
C ILE A 30 0.19 -5.45 21.64
N PRO A 31 1.24 -5.58 22.48
CA PRO A 31 1.30 -4.88 23.76
C PRO A 31 1.31 -3.36 23.62
N HIS A 32 1.97 -2.82 22.59
CA HIS A 32 2.04 -1.37 22.34
C HIS A 32 0.68 -0.83 21.90
N ILE A 33 -0.01 -1.53 21.01
CA ILE A 33 -1.32 -1.11 20.51
C ILE A 33 -2.37 -1.16 21.64
N LEU A 34 -2.35 -2.19 22.50
CA LEU A 34 -3.27 -2.27 23.64
C LEU A 34 -3.06 -1.17 24.69
N ARG A 35 -1.86 -0.59 24.78
CA ARG A 35 -1.58 0.59 25.64
C ARG A 35 -2.05 1.92 25.04
N GLY A 36 -2.59 1.92 23.83
CA GLY A 36 -3.02 3.15 23.15
C GLY A 36 -1.88 3.94 22.49
N GLU A 37 -0.69 3.35 22.37
CA GLU A 37 0.45 3.98 21.71
C GLU A 37 0.22 4.02 20.19
N ASN A 38 0.72 5.06 19.51
CA ASN A 38 0.80 5.00 18.05
C ASN A 38 1.92 4.05 17.68
N VAL A 39 1.72 3.20 16.67
CA VAL A 39 2.69 2.17 16.30
C VAL A 39 2.93 2.18 14.81
N LEU A 40 4.20 2.18 14.37
CA LEU A 40 4.56 1.82 13.01
C LEU A 40 5.14 0.40 13.01
N ILE A 41 4.47 -0.51 12.33
CA ILE A 41 4.94 -1.88 12.11
C ILE A 41 5.70 -1.91 10.79
N SER A 42 7.03 -1.98 10.85
CA SER A 42 7.87 -2.12 9.67
C SER A 42 8.40 -3.54 9.59
N SER A 43 7.85 -4.34 8.67
CA SER A 43 8.31 -5.69 8.47
C SER A 43 8.11 -6.16 7.03
N PRO A 44 8.83 -7.23 6.62
CA PRO A 44 8.67 -7.86 5.32
C PRO A 44 7.25 -8.35 5.09
N THR A 45 6.93 -8.59 3.82
CA THR A 45 5.64 -9.12 3.43
C THR A 45 5.48 -10.57 3.87
N GLY A 46 4.26 -10.97 4.22
CA GLY A 46 3.99 -12.33 4.73
C GLY A 46 4.33 -12.57 6.21
N THR A 47 4.69 -11.53 6.98
CA THR A 47 5.01 -11.64 8.42
C THR A 47 3.81 -11.39 9.36
N GLY A 48 2.59 -11.26 8.83
CA GLY A 48 1.38 -11.06 9.64
C GLY A 48 1.17 -9.63 10.16
N LYS A 49 1.71 -8.61 9.46
CA LYS A 49 1.54 -7.17 9.78
C LYS A 49 0.08 -6.75 10.00
N THR A 50 -0.80 -7.19 9.09
CA THR A 50 -2.22 -6.83 9.13
C THR A 50 -2.86 -7.32 10.43
N GLU A 51 -2.67 -8.59 10.78
CA GLU A 51 -3.14 -9.15 12.04
C GLU A 51 -2.46 -8.52 13.26
N ALA A 52 -1.17 -8.17 13.17
CA ALA A 52 -0.47 -7.50 14.25
C ALA A 52 -1.14 -6.16 14.64
N ALA A 53 -1.69 -5.42 13.66
CA ALA A 53 -2.50 -4.23 13.92
C ALA A 53 -3.95 -4.56 14.31
N LEU A 54 -4.57 -5.53 13.64
CA LEU A 54 -6.01 -5.79 13.74
C LEU A 54 -6.39 -6.50 15.04
N LEU A 55 -5.64 -7.52 15.47
CA LEU A 55 -5.93 -8.34 16.65
C LEU A 55 -6.14 -7.53 17.94
N PRO A 56 -5.25 -6.58 18.32
CA PRO A 56 -5.46 -5.79 19.54
C PRO A 56 -6.67 -4.86 19.43
N ILE A 57 -6.98 -4.35 18.23
CA ILE A 57 -8.17 -3.52 17.99
C ILE A 57 -9.45 -4.36 18.08
N LEU A 58 -9.47 -5.57 17.50
CA LEU A 58 -10.58 -6.52 17.64
C LEU A 58 -10.81 -6.90 19.09
N HIS A 59 -9.75 -7.15 19.86
CA HIS A 59 -9.84 -7.34 21.29
C HIS A 59 -10.57 -6.15 21.95
N SER A 60 -10.11 -4.92 21.73
CA SER A 60 -10.74 -3.73 22.30
C SER A 60 -12.20 -3.55 21.90
N ILE A 61 -12.56 -3.83 20.64
CA ILE A 61 -13.94 -3.81 20.15
C ILE A 61 -14.82 -4.80 20.92
N LEU A 62 -14.32 -6.01 21.17
CA LEU A 62 -15.07 -7.08 21.82
C LEU A 62 -15.16 -6.91 23.34
N THR A 63 -14.20 -6.26 23.97
CA THR A 63 -14.13 -6.11 25.43
C THR A 63 -14.69 -4.80 25.95
N ASP A 64 -14.73 -3.73 25.14
CA ASP A 64 -15.24 -2.43 25.53
C ASP A 64 -16.65 -2.16 24.93
N PRO A 65 -17.73 -2.28 25.72
CA PRO A 65 -19.09 -2.07 25.23
C PRO A 65 -19.41 -0.62 24.86
N THR A 66 -18.53 0.34 25.18
CA THR A 66 -18.69 1.75 24.82
C THR A 66 -18.26 2.05 23.39
N VAL A 67 -17.61 1.09 22.71
CA VAL A 67 -17.17 1.25 21.33
C VAL A 67 -18.40 1.21 20.40
N ARG A 68 -18.57 2.28 19.60
CA ARG A 68 -19.66 2.40 18.64
C ARG A 68 -19.13 2.41 17.20
N PRO A 69 -19.86 1.86 16.22
CA PRO A 69 -19.58 2.06 14.80
C PRO A 69 -19.65 3.55 14.41
N ILE A 70 -18.76 4.11 13.59
CA ILE A 70 -17.54 3.52 13.04
C ILE A 70 -16.41 3.74 14.05
N SER A 71 -15.78 2.66 14.52
CA SER A 71 -14.71 2.75 15.54
C SER A 71 -13.31 2.70 14.94
N THR A 72 -13.18 2.02 13.79
CA THR A 72 -11.90 1.74 13.14
C THR A 72 -11.97 2.11 11.67
N LEU A 73 -10.97 2.84 11.21
CA LEU A 73 -10.79 3.22 9.80
C LEU A 73 -9.52 2.52 9.31
N TYR A 74 -9.66 1.64 8.31
CA TYR A 74 -8.53 1.00 7.65
C TYR A 74 -8.27 1.70 6.32
N ILE A 75 -7.14 2.38 6.19
CA ILE A 75 -6.74 3.07 4.97
C ILE A 75 -5.81 2.20 4.15
N THR A 76 -6.12 2.01 2.88
CA THR A 76 -5.22 1.34 1.92
C THR A 76 -4.94 2.23 0.70
N PRO A 77 -3.69 2.31 0.21
CA PRO A 77 -3.34 3.18 -0.92
C PRO A 77 -3.81 2.63 -2.27
N LEU A 78 -3.98 1.31 -2.44
CA LEU A 78 -4.26 0.70 -3.74
C LEU A 78 -5.58 -0.06 -3.76
N ARG A 79 -6.36 0.13 -4.83
CA ARG A 79 -7.66 -0.54 -5.01
C ARG A 79 -7.54 -2.06 -5.15
N ALA A 80 -6.46 -2.56 -5.76
CA ALA A 80 -6.26 -3.99 -5.99
C ALA A 80 -6.05 -4.76 -4.67
N LEU A 81 -5.47 -4.09 -3.67
CA LEU A 81 -5.23 -4.64 -2.33
C LEU A 81 -6.53 -4.87 -1.55
N ASN A 82 -7.62 -4.20 -1.93
CA ASN A 82 -8.90 -4.31 -1.22
C ASN A 82 -9.48 -5.72 -1.22
N ARG A 83 -9.26 -6.55 -2.27
CA ARG A 83 -9.93 -7.85 -2.35
C ARG A 83 -9.35 -8.87 -1.37
N ASP A 84 -8.02 -9.06 -1.37
CA ASP A 84 -7.36 -9.96 -0.42
C ASP A 84 -7.58 -9.51 1.03
N LEU A 85 -7.40 -8.21 1.27
CA LEU A 85 -7.65 -7.62 2.57
C LEU A 85 -9.12 -7.82 3.00
N LEU A 86 -10.09 -7.68 2.08
CA LEU A 86 -11.50 -7.91 2.36
C LEU A 86 -11.76 -9.38 2.66
N ASP A 87 -11.32 -10.33 1.83
CA ASP A 87 -11.51 -11.77 2.08
C ASP A 87 -10.90 -12.18 3.43
N ARG A 88 -9.72 -11.63 3.76
CA ARG A 88 -9.03 -11.80 5.04
C ARG A 88 -9.84 -11.24 6.21
N LEU A 89 -10.36 -10.02 6.09
CA LEU A 89 -11.17 -9.35 7.11
C LEU A 89 -12.58 -9.93 7.24
N GLU A 90 -13.16 -10.46 6.16
CA GLU A 90 -14.45 -11.16 6.17
C GLU A 90 -14.41 -12.41 7.02
N TRP A 91 -13.30 -13.16 6.97
CA TRP A 91 -13.11 -14.29 7.86
C TRP A 91 -13.17 -13.87 9.33
N TRP A 92 -12.43 -12.80 9.69
CA TRP A 92 -12.43 -12.25 11.04
C TRP A 92 -13.81 -11.71 11.45
N SER A 93 -14.45 -11.01 10.53
CA SER A 93 -15.79 -10.45 10.66
C SER A 93 -16.82 -11.53 11.03
N ARG A 94 -16.86 -12.64 10.27
CA ARG A 94 -17.77 -13.76 10.56
C ARG A 94 -17.40 -14.50 11.85
N ARG A 95 -16.11 -14.70 12.11
CA ARG A 95 -15.64 -15.49 13.26
C ARG A 95 -15.84 -14.77 14.61
N LEU A 96 -15.83 -13.44 14.61
CA LEU A 96 -15.90 -12.60 15.80
C LEU A 96 -17.15 -11.71 15.86
N ASP A 97 -18.06 -11.83 14.89
CA ASP A 97 -19.27 -11.01 14.78
C ASP A 97 -18.97 -9.49 14.75
N VAL A 98 -17.95 -9.09 13.97
CA VAL A 98 -17.54 -7.69 13.80
C VAL A 98 -17.84 -7.24 12.38
N SER A 99 -18.69 -6.24 12.20
CA SER A 99 -19.07 -5.77 10.86
C SER A 99 -17.94 -5.00 10.17
N VAL A 100 -17.67 -5.36 8.91
CA VAL A 100 -16.64 -4.75 8.05
C VAL A 100 -17.30 -4.32 6.73
N SER A 101 -16.94 -3.15 6.19
CA SER A 101 -17.35 -2.78 4.83
C SER A 101 -16.30 -1.93 4.12
N VAL A 102 -16.36 -1.88 2.79
CA VAL A 102 -15.40 -1.16 1.95
C VAL A 102 -16.02 0.09 1.34
N ARG A 103 -15.26 1.19 1.32
CA ARG A 103 -15.61 2.44 0.65
C ARG A 103 -14.52 2.87 -0.33
N HIS A 104 -14.84 2.85 -1.62
CA HIS A 104 -14.00 3.37 -2.68
C HIS A 104 -14.83 4.07 -3.77
N GLY A 105 -14.15 4.64 -4.78
CA GLY A 105 -14.80 5.35 -5.90
C GLY A 105 -15.87 4.53 -6.62
N ASP A 106 -15.69 3.21 -6.72
CA ASP A 106 -16.61 2.31 -7.42
C ASP A 106 -17.71 1.68 -6.53
N THR A 107 -17.78 2.03 -5.23
CA THR A 107 -18.80 1.46 -4.32
C THR A 107 -20.20 1.87 -4.81
N PRO A 108 -21.12 0.93 -5.10
CA PRO A 108 -22.46 1.26 -5.61
C PRO A 108 -23.25 2.18 -4.69
N GLN A 109 -24.07 3.08 -5.25
CA GLN A 109 -24.87 4.03 -4.45
C GLN A 109 -25.76 3.35 -3.40
N ARG A 110 -26.31 2.16 -3.73
CA ARG A 110 -27.10 1.35 -2.79
C ARG A 110 -26.29 0.98 -1.55
N GLU A 111 -25.08 0.46 -1.73
CA GLU A 111 -24.18 0.09 -0.64
C GLU A 111 -23.75 1.32 0.16
N ARG A 112 -23.48 2.44 -0.53
CA ARG A 112 -23.16 3.71 0.14
C ARG A 112 -24.27 4.18 1.08
N ARG A 113 -25.54 3.98 0.69
CA ARG A 113 -26.71 4.32 1.50
C ARG A 113 -26.85 3.38 2.69
N VAL A 114 -26.63 2.08 2.50
CA VAL A 114 -26.63 1.10 3.59
C VAL A 114 -25.59 1.47 4.64
N GLN A 115 -24.36 1.76 4.23
CA GLN A 115 -23.27 2.17 5.13
C GLN A 115 -23.60 3.44 5.94
N ALA A 116 -24.40 4.35 5.39
CA ALA A 116 -24.81 5.56 6.10
C ALA A 116 -25.92 5.30 7.14
N ILE A 117 -26.79 4.32 6.89
CA ILE A 117 -27.92 3.96 7.77
C ILE A 117 -27.47 2.96 8.85
N SER A 118 -26.60 2.02 8.49
CA SER A 118 -26.05 0.98 9.35
C SER A 118 -24.53 0.93 9.14
N PRO A 119 -23.79 1.85 9.81
CA PRO A 119 -22.35 1.92 9.66
C PRO A 119 -21.65 0.66 10.20
N PRO A 120 -20.58 0.18 9.52
CA PRO A 120 -19.80 -0.96 10.00
C PRO A 120 -18.95 -0.58 11.21
N GLN A 121 -18.53 -1.57 12.00
CA GLN A 121 -17.57 -1.37 13.08
C GLN A 121 -16.20 -0.94 12.53
N ILE A 122 -15.77 -1.57 11.42
CA ILE A 122 -14.54 -1.30 10.68
C ILE A 122 -14.88 -0.85 9.26
N LEU A 123 -14.44 0.36 8.89
CA LEU A 123 -14.58 0.88 7.53
C LEU A 123 -13.22 0.84 6.82
N ILE A 124 -13.14 0.11 5.71
CA ILE A 124 -11.97 0.13 4.83
C ILE A 124 -12.17 1.23 3.80
N ALA A 125 -11.20 2.12 3.60
CA ALA A 125 -11.30 3.20 2.63
C ALA A 125 -9.97 3.54 1.97
N THR A 126 -10.02 4.08 0.77
CA THR A 126 -8.87 4.77 0.16
C THR A 126 -8.76 6.21 0.68
N PRO A 127 -7.58 6.86 0.66
CA PRO A 127 -7.44 8.27 1.01
C PRO A 127 -8.44 9.19 0.30
N GLU A 128 -8.70 8.96 -0.99
CA GLU A 128 -9.62 9.77 -1.80
C GLU A 128 -11.09 9.58 -1.36
N ALA A 129 -11.46 8.34 -1.05
CA ALA A 129 -12.81 8.03 -0.55
C ALA A 129 -13.05 8.68 0.81
N LEU A 130 -12.03 8.76 1.66
CA LEU A 130 -12.11 9.47 2.93
C LEU A 130 -12.44 10.96 2.74
N GLN A 131 -11.79 11.64 1.79
CA GLN A 131 -12.11 13.04 1.48
C GLN A 131 -13.61 13.22 1.18
N SER A 132 -14.17 12.31 0.38
CA SER A 132 -15.59 12.32 0.01
C SER A 132 -16.52 12.02 1.21
N LEU A 133 -16.10 11.13 2.11
CA LEU A 133 -16.87 10.80 3.32
C LEU A 133 -17.01 11.98 4.26
N LEU A 134 -15.95 12.78 4.41
CA LEU A 134 -15.95 13.90 5.34
C LEU A 134 -16.91 15.01 4.90
N ILE A 135 -17.17 15.18 3.60
CA ILE A 135 -18.17 16.12 3.09
C ILE A 135 -19.61 15.71 3.50
N GLY A 136 -19.90 14.41 3.58
CA GLY A 136 -21.24 13.91 3.88
C GLY A 136 -21.61 13.99 5.36
N ARG A 137 -22.61 14.82 5.72
CA ARG A 137 -23.05 15.04 7.11
C ARG A 137 -23.32 13.76 7.91
N ILE A 138 -24.04 12.79 7.34
CA ILE A 138 -24.38 11.53 8.03
C ILE A 138 -23.12 10.70 8.34
N MET A 139 -22.24 10.55 7.34
CA MET A 139 -20.99 9.80 7.52
C MET A 139 -20.04 10.53 8.48
N ARG A 140 -20.00 11.86 8.44
CA ARG A 140 -19.23 12.67 9.40
C ARG A 140 -19.68 12.41 10.84
N THR A 141 -21.00 12.33 11.08
CA THR A 141 -21.54 11.95 12.39
C THR A 141 -21.11 10.54 12.78
N ALA A 142 -21.18 9.56 11.87
CA ALA A 142 -20.73 8.20 12.16
C ALA A 142 -19.21 8.11 12.46
N LEU A 143 -18.40 8.91 11.79
CA LEU A 143 -16.95 9.02 12.02
C LEU A 143 -16.59 9.70 13.35
N SER A 144 -17.52 10.39 14.02
CA SER A 144 -17.27 10.96 15.36
C SER A 144 -16.97 9.90 16.42
N ASN A 145 -17.33 8.64 16.17
CA ASN A 145 -17.06 7.49 17.03
C ASN A 145 -15.64 6.91 16.88
N LEU A 146 -14.88 7.38 15.89
CA LEU A 146 -13.59 6.79 15.51
C LEU A 146 -12.58 6.88 16.66
N ARG A 147 -11.89 5.76 16.90
CA ARG A 147 -10.82 5.64 17.92
C ARG A 147 -9.50 5.20 17.29
N TRP A 148 -9.58 4.28 16.33
CA TRP A 148 -8.41 3.67 15.70
C TRP A 148 -8.35 3.95 14.21
N VAL A 149 -7.16 4.22 13.71
CA VAL A 149 -6.88 4.29 12.28
C VAL A 149 -5.71 3.38 11.98
N ILE A 150 -5.93 2.41 11.09
CA ILE A 150 -4.86 1.62 10.51
C ILE A 150 -4.54 2.25 9.16
N VAL A 151 -3.28 2.56 8.89
CA VAL A 151 -2.83 3.04 7.58
C VAL A 151 -1.89 2.00 7.01
N ASP A 152 -2.33 1.34 5.95
CA ASP A 152 -1.54 0.34 5.25
C ASP A 152 -0.57 1.00 4.27
N GLU A 153 0.57 0.33 4.08
CA GLU A 153 1.66 0.76 3.21
C GLU A 153 2.02 2.26 3.34
N VAL A 154 2.23 2.71 4.58
CA VAL A 154 2.48 4.12 4.93
C VAL A 154 3.64 4.72 4.13
N HIS A 155 4.65 3.92 3.82
CA HIS A 155 5.83 4.38 3.06
C HIS A 155 5.51 4.87 1.65
N GLU A 156 4.50 4.30 0.99
CA GLU A 156 4.07 4.81 -0.32
C GLU A 156 3.42 6.18 -0.16
N LEU A 157 2.47 6.27 0.78
CA LEU A 157 1.74 7.51 1.08
C LEU A 157 2.69 8.63 1.55
N ALA A 158 3.72 8.29 2.32
CA ALA A 158 4.69 9.28 2.79
C ALA A 158 5.38 10.02 1.63
N THR A 159 5.62 9.34 0.51
CA THR A 159 6.36 9.89 -0.65
C THR A 159 5.48 10.62 -1.67
N ASP A 160 4.16 10.67 -1.47
CA ASP A 160 3.25 11.29 -2.44
C ASP A 160 2.29 12.32 -1.81
N LYS A 161 1.58 13.04 -2.69
CA LYS A 161 0.60 14.05 -2.29
C LYS A 161 -0.67 13.45 -1.66
N ARG A 162 -0.96 12.17 -1.91
CA ARG A 162 -2.13 11.46 -1.37
C ARG A 162 -1.96 11.25 0.13
N GLY A 163 -0.74 10.94 0.59
CA GLY A 163 -0.41 10.91 2.01
C GLY A 163 -0.53 12.26 2.69
N ALA A 164 -0.07 13.35 2.05
CA ALA A 164 -0.28 14.69 2.58
C ALA A 164 -1.78 15.04 2.74
N GLN A 165 -2.61 14.67 1.77
CA GLN A 165 -4.07 14.81 1.87
C GLN A 165 -4.66 13.97 3.00
N LEU A 166 -4.18 12.73 3.18
CA LEU A 166 -4.61 11.84 4.26
C LEU A 166 -4.26 12.44 5.63
N ALA A 167 -3.03 12.91 5.82
CA ALA A 167 -2.57 13.49 7.09
C ALA A 167 -3.48 14.65 7.53
N VAL A 168 -3.85 15.54 6.60
CA VAL A 168 -4.77 16.66 6.87
C VAL A 168 -6.20 16.16 7.14
N ALA A 169 -6.67 15.15 6.40
CA ALA A 169 -7.97 14.53 6.66
C ALA A 169 -8.06 13.86 8.05
N LEU A 170 -6.97 13.26 8.55
CA LEU A 170 -6.93 12.71 9.90
C LEU A 170 -7.04 13.82 10.97
N GLN A 171 -6.47 15.00 10.74
CA GLN A 171 -6.67 16.15 11.64
C GLN A 171 -8.11 16.68 11.60
N ARG A 172 -8.74 16.70 10.41
CA ARG A 172 -10.19 16.98 10.28
C ARG A 172 -11.04 16.00 11.09
N ILE A 173 -10.70 14.71 11.08
CA ILE A 173 -11.38 13.70 11.91
C ILE A 173 -11.12 13.92 13.40
N ARG A 174 -9.88 14.27 13.81
CA ARG A 174 -9.58 14.63 15.20
C ARG A 174 -10.47 15.80 15.67
N LYS A 175 -10.69 16.81 14.83
CA LYS A 175 -11.64 17.91 15.11
C LYS A 175 -13.07 17.40 15.27
N ILE A 176 -13.53 16.49 14.40
CA ILE A 176 -14.89 15.91 14.45
C ILE A 176 -15.11 15.06 15.71
N THR A 177 -14.12 14.24 16.06
CA THR A 177 -14.22 13.26 17.14
C THR A 177 -13.98 13.87 18.52
N GLY A 178 -13.33 15.05 18.59
CA GLY A 178 -12.98 15.73 19.83
C GLY A 178 -12.00 14.93 20.71
N ARG A 179 -11.31 13.93 20.15
CA ARG A 179 -10.44 13.01 20.89
C ARG A 179 -9.16 12.71 20.11
N ARG A 180 -8.15 12.19 20.83
CA ARG A 180 -6.95 11.62 20.20
C ARG A 180 -7.32 10.34 19.45
N LEU A 181 -6.90 10.25 18.19
CA LEU A 181 -6.94 8.99 17.42
C LEU A 181 -5.65 8.21 17.67
N GLN A 182 -5.78 6.91 17.88
CA GLN A 182 -4.64 5.99 17.84
C GLN A 182 -4.35 5.60 16.39
N LEU A 183 -3.12 5.82 15.95
CA LEU A 183 -2.68 5.55 14.59
C LEU A 183 -1.75 4.33 14.58
N VAL A 184 -2.08 3.34 13.75
CA VAL A 184 -1.26 2.15 13.53
C VAL A 184 -0.87 2.09 12.06
N GLY A 185 0.41 2.29 11.76
CA GLY A 185 0.95 2.22 10.42
C GLY A 185 1.47 0.83 10.10
N LEU A 186 1.18 0.34 8.91
CA LEU A 186 1.80 -0.85 8.34
C LEU A 186 2.73 -0.40 7.23
N SER A 187 3.96 -0.91 7.22
CA SER A 187 4.90 -0.59 6.15
C SER A 187 5.73 -1.82 5.81
N ALA A 188 6.07 -1.97 4.53
CA ALA A 188 7.25 -2.73 4.16
C ALA A 188 8.50 -2.20 4.90
N THR A 189 9.57 -3.01 4.89
CA THR A 189 10.88 -2.55 5.38
C THR A 189 11.30 -1.31 4.61
N VAL A 190 11.71 -0.27 5.34
CA VAL A 190 12.12 1.03 4.79
C VAL A 190 13.46 1.45 5.39
N GLY A 191 14.20 2.32 4.70
CA GLY A 191 15.50 2.79 5.18
C GLY A 191 15.44 3.74 6.37
N ASP A 192 14.30 4.41 6.59
CA ASP A 192 14.08 5.34 7.72
C ASP A 192 12.64 5.22 8.25
N PRO A 193 12.36 4.20 9.09
CA PRO A 193 11.03 3.97 9.63
C PRO A 193 10.59 5.04 10.62
N GLU A 194 11.51 5.71 11.31
CA GLU A 194 11.15 6.84 12.18
C GLU A 194 10.58 8.01 11.38
N GLU A 195 11.15 8.31 10.20
CA GLU A 195 10.62 9.36 9.33
C GLU A 195 9.20 9.04 8.85
N VAL A 196 8.94 7.78 8.52
CA VAL A 196 7.60 7.30 8.17
C VAL A 196 6.64 7.39 9.36
N ALA A 197 7.09 7.08 10.57
CA ALA A 197 6.30 7.19 11.77
C ALA A 197 5.96 8.65 12.08
N ARG A 198 6.94 9.57 11.99
CA ARG A 198 6.74 11.03 12.13
C ARG A 198 5.73 11.55 11.11
N PHE A 199 5.83 11.11 9.85
CA PHE A 199 4.82 11.42 8.83
C PHE A 199 3.42 10.97 9.25
N LEU A 200 3.27 9.73 9.71
CA LEU A 200 1.98 9.15 10.11
C LEU A 200 1.34 9.90 11.27
N VAL A 201 2.10 10.15 12.35
CA VAL A 201 1.53 10.65 13.61
C VAL A 201 1.46 12.17 13.70
N GLY A 202 2.29 12.88 12.95
CA GLY A 202 2.42 14.33 13.03
C GLY A 202 3.38 14.80 14.13
N PRO A 203 3.66 16.11 14.18
CA PRO A 203 4.60 16.69 15.14
C PRO A 203 4.10 16.57 16.60
N GLY A 204 5.02 16.28 17.52
CA GLY A 204 4.76 16.28 18.96
C GLY A 204 3.99 15.07 19.52
N GLU A 205 3.70 14.07 18.68
CA GLU A 205 2.99 12.86 19.07
C GLU A 205 3.97 11.69 19.30
N GLY A 206 3.83 10.97 20.42
CA GLY A 206 4.61 9.78 20.70
C GLY A 206 4.25 8.60 19.79
N PHE A 207 5.25 7.81 19.41
CA PHE A 207 5.10 6.59 18.60
C PHE A 207 6.12 5.52 18.99
N VAL A 208 5.84 4.27 18.62
CA VAL A 208 6.76 3.14 18.71
C VAL A 208 6.95 2.54 17.33
N VAL A 209 8.20 2.25 16.97
CA VAL A 209 8.53 1.51 15.75
C VAL A 209 8.77 0.05 16.14
N VAL A 210 7.95 -0.85 15.58
CA VAL A 210 8.12 -2.30 15.71
C VAL A 210 8.72 -2.79 14.40
N GLU A 211 10.02 -3.08 14.45
CA GLU A 211 10.77 -3.60 13.32
C GLU A 211 11.02 -5.10 13.44
N THR A 212 10.66 -5.84 12.40
CA THR A 212 11.10 -7.23 12.25
C THR A 212 12.12 -7.29 11.11
N LYS A 213 13.28 -7.88 11.38
CA LYS A 213 14.36 -7.97 10.38
C LYS A 213 13.90 -8.77 9.17
N MET A 214 14.43 -8.41 8.00
CA MET A 214 14.23 -9.22 6.79
C MET A 214 14.73 -10.65 7.04
N PRO A 215 13.94 -11.69 6.72
CA PRO A 215 14.47 -13.04 6.71
C PRO A 215 15.69 -13.08 5.79
N ARG A 216 16.75 -13.75 6.25
CA ARG A 216 17.99 -13.89 5.49
C ARG A 216 17.71 -14.71 4.22
N GLY A 217 18.08 -14.18 3.05
CA GLY A 217 18.08 -14.94 1.78
C GLY A 217 17.35 -14.25 0.62
N LEU A 218 17.86 -13.09 0.18
CA LEU A 218 17.51 -12.54 -1.12
C LEU A 218 18.61 -12.92 -2.13
N GLU A 219 18.27 -13.76 -3.10
CA GLU A 219 19.14 -14.14 -4.21
C GLU A 219 18.68 -13.39 -5.46
N VAL A 220 19.43 -12.35 -5.85
CA VAL A 220 19.16 -11.59 -7.07
C VAL A 220 20.38 -11.58 -7.96
N GLU A 221 20.24 -12.14 -9.15
CA GLU A 221 21.26 -12.08 -10.21
C GLU A 221 20.97 -10.93 -11.17
N VAL A 222 22.02 -10.45 -11.85
CA VAL A 222 21.90 -9.46 -12.93
C VAL A 222 22.41 -10.13 -14.19
N VAL A 223 21.55 -10.26 -15.19
CA VAL A 223 21.84 -10.97 -16.43
C VAL A 223 21.76 -9.98 -17.58
N PHE A 224 22.85 -9.89 -18.34
CA PHE A 224 22.90 -9.24 -19.65
C PHE A 224 22.95 -10.35 -20.69
N PRO A 225 21.83 -10.70 -21.35
CA PRO A 225 21.80 -11.77 -22.35
C PRO A 225 22.67 -11.45 -23.56
N GLU A 226 23.54 -12.38 -23.93
CA GLU A 226 24.29 -12.31 -25.17
C GLU A 226 23.42 -12.73 -26.36
N THR A 227 23.59 -12.04 -27.48
CA THR A 227 22.88 -12.34 -28.72
C THR A 227 23.47 -13.58 -29.39
N GLU A 228 22.61 -14.56 -29.69
CA GLU A 228 22.97 -15.77 -30.42
C GLU A 228 22.45 -15.73 -31.87
N ALA A 229 22.94 -16.61 -32.73
CA ALA A 229 22.52 -16.67 -34.14
C ALA A 229 20.99 -16.86 -34.30
N ARG A 230 20.37 -17.71 -33.47
CA ARG A 230 18.92 -17.94 -33.44
C ARG A 230 18.11 -16.68 -33.11
N ASP A 231 18.68 -15.75 -32.34
CA ASP A 231 18.00 -14.52 -31.95
C ASP A 231 17.88 -13.57 -33.15
N VAL A 232 18.82 -13.61 -34.09
CA VAL A 232 18.78 -12.81 -35.33
C VAL A 232 17.62 -13.25 -36.23
N GLU A 233 17.41 -14.55 -36.37
CA GLU A 233 16.32 -15.11 -37.18
C GLU A 233 14.96 -14.70 -36.61
N VAL A 234 14.76 -14.92 -35.30
CA VAL A 234 13.53 -14.56 -34.62
C VAL A 234 13.32 -13.05 -34.60
N ALA A 235 14.38 -12.26 -34.41
CA ALA A 235 14.30 -10.80 -34.47
C ALA A 235 13.78 -10.30 -35.83
N GLY A 236 14.15 -10.96 -36.93
CA GLY A 236 13.60 -10.69 -38.26
C GLY A 236 12.11 -10.96 -38.38
N VAL A 237 11.64 -12.09 -37.83
CA VAL A 237 10.20 -12.46 -37.82
C VAL A 237 9.39 -11.49 -36.96
N LEU A 238 9.90 -11.18 -35.77
CA LEU A 238 9.20 -10.31 -34.84
C LEU A 238 9.26 -8.85 -35.29
N GLY A 239 10.33 -8.41 -35.96
CA GLY A 239 10.61 -7.00 -36.21
C GLY A 239 11.12 -6.30 -34.95
N VAL A 240 12.10 -6.90 -34.28
CA VAL A 240 12.85 -6.32 -33.15
C VAL A 240 14.35 -6.34 -33.45
N ALA A 241 15.16 -5.71 -32.60
CA ALA A 241 16.61 -5.88 -32.65
C ALA A 241 17.02 -7.25 -32.04
N PRO A 242 18.12 -7.88 -32.50
CA PRO A 242 18.57 -9.19 -32.02
C PRO A 242 18.79 -9.28 -30.50
N ASP A 243 19.23 -8.20 -29.86
CA ASP A 243 19.41 -8.11 -28.40
C ASP A 243 18.06 -8.17 -27.65
N VAL A 244 16.99 -7.61 -28.23
CA VAL A 244 15.62 -7.74 -27.69
C VAL A 244 15.17 -9.19 -27.76
N ALA A 245 15.44 -9.88 -28.87
CA ALA A 245 15.11 -11.28 -29.02
C ALA A 245 15.89 -12.17 -28.02
N ALA A 246 17.18 -11.88 -27.79
CA ALA A 246 17.99 -12.57 -26.78
C ALA A 246 17.42 -12.40 -25.35
N ARG A 247 16.96 -11.20 -24.99
CA ARG A 247 16.28 -10.95 -23.71
C ARG A 247 14.96 -11.69 -23.60
N MET A 248 14.14 -11.68 -24.65
CA MET A 248 12.87 -12.42 -24.68
C MET A 248 13.10 -13.92 -24.53
N ARG A 249 14.07 -14.48 -25.24
CA ARG A 249 14.49 -15.88 -25.11
C ARG A 249 14.88 -16.22 -23.67
N THR A 250 15.68 -15.36 -23.04
CA THR A 250 16.10 -15.54 -21.64
C THR A 250 14.89 -15.58 -20.70
N ILE A 251 13.91 -14.69 -20.91
CA ILE A 251 12.65 -14.72 -20.15
C ILE A 251 11.88 -16.02 -20.38
N MET A 252 11.74 -16.46 -21.64
CA MET A 252 11.03 -17.71 -21.96
C MET A 252 11.67 -18.92 -21.29
N GLN A 253 13.01 -18.99 -21.32
CA GLN A 253 13.77 -20.04 -20.63
C GLN A 253 13.48 -20.03 -19.13
N LEU A 254 13.65 -18.88 -18.47
CA LEU A 254 13.44 -18.75 -17.03
C LEU A 254 11.99 -19.06 -16.62
N VAL A 255 11.00 -18.66 -17.42
CA VAL A 255 9.60 -19.01 -17.17
C VAL A 255 9.37 -20.51 -17.29
N SER A 256 10.00 -21.18 -18.27
CA SER A 256 9.87 -22.63 -18.44
C SER A 256 10.53 -23.46 -17.33
N GLU A 257 11.58 -22.91 -16.69
CA GLU A 257 12.29 -23.54 -15.57
C GLU A 257 11.52 -23.43 -14.23
N HIS A 258 10.45 -22.63 -14.18
CA HIS A 258 9.68 -22.37 -12.97
C HIS A 258 8.18 -22.64 -13.15
N SER A 259 7.48 -22.98 -12.06
CA SER A 259 6.04 -23.22 -12.12
C SER A 259 5.22 -21.94 -12.11
N SER A 260 5.73 -20.87 -11.48
CA SER A 260 5.04 -19.58 -11.38
C SER A 260 6.03 -18.43 -11.27
N THR A 261 6.00 -17.53 -12.25
CA THR A 261 6.96 -16.43 -12.42
C THR A 261 6.25 -15.08 -12.54
N LEU A 262 6.67 -14.09 -11.75
CA LEU A 262 6.27 -12.69 -11.98
C LEU A 262 7.31 -12.00 -12.87
N ILE A 263 6.87 -11.32 -13.91
CA ILE A 263 7.74 -10.59 -14.85
C ILE A 263 7.42 -9.10 -14.75
N PHE A 264 8.18 -8.38 -13.92
CA PHE A 264 7.97 -6.96 -13.70
C PHE A 264 8.59 -6.12 -14.81
N THR A 265 7.84 -5.14 -15.29
CA THR A 265 8.31 -4.08 -16.18
C THR A 265 8.04 -2.72 -15.53
N ASN A 266 8.80 -1.70 -15.93
CA ASN A 266 8.68 -0.37 -15.34
C ASN A 266 7.48 0.43 -15.86
N THR A 267 6.91 0.07 -17.01
CA THR A 267 5.82 0.84 -17.64
C THR A 267 4.77 -0.07 -18.27
N ARG A 268 3.52 0.41 -18.34
CA ARG A 268 2.41 -0.33 -18.98
C ARG A 268 2.66 -0.56 -20.47
N PRO A 269 3.13 0.43 -21.27
CA PRO A 269 3.45 0.20 -22.67
C PRO A 269 4.51 -0.89 -22.87
N LEU A 270 5.50 -1.00 -21.97
CA LEU A 270 6.51 -2.04 -22.04
C LEU A 270 5.92 -3.42 -21.70
N ALA A 271 5.05 -3.52 -20.70
CA ALA A 271 4.31 -4.75 -20.40
C ALA A 271 3.48 -5.22 -21.62
N GLU A 272 2.73 -4.31 -22.24
CA GLU A 272 1.90 -4.60 -23.41
C GLU A 272 2.75 -5.00 -24.63
N ALA A 273 3.82 -4.26 -24.89
CA ALA A 273 4.75 -4.57 -25.97
C ALA A 273 5.37 -5.96 -25.77
N LEU A 274 5.87 -6.26 -24.57
CA LEU A 274 6.49 -7.54 -24.27
C LEU A 274 5.48 -8.70 -24.40
N SER A 275 4.27 -8.55 -23.86
CA SER A 275 3.20 -9.55 -24.00
C SER A 275 2.83 -9.82 -25.46
N ASN A 276 2.68 -8.77 -26.28
CA ASN A 276 2.35 -8.91 -27.70
C ASN A 276 3.48 -9.61 -28.46
N ARG A 277 4.74 -9.31 -28.14
CA ARG A 277 5.90 -9.94 -28.78
C ARG A 277 6.03 -11.41 -28.39
N PHE A 278 5.75 -11.79 -27.14
CA PHE A 278 5.73 -13.19 -26.75
C PHE A 278 4.65 -13.98 -27.51
N LYS A 279 3.44 -13.44 -27.61
CA LYS A 279 2.37 -14.08 -28.39
C LYS A 279 2.71 -14.23 -29.88
N ALA A 280 3.43 -13.24 -30.44
CA ALA A 280 3.89 -13.31 -31.83
C ALA A 280 5.05 -14.30 -32.02
N TRP A 281 5.87 -14.53 -30.99
CA TRP A 281 6.93 -15.54 -31.01
C TRP A 281 6.33 -16.94 -30.89
N ASP A 282 5.49 -17.14 -29.89
CA ASP A 282 4.85 -18.41 -29.56
C ASP A 282 3.49 -18.14 -28.92
N GLU A 283 2.42 -18.41 -29.66
CA GLU A 283 1.04 -18.20 -29.21
C GLU A 283 0.69 -19.09 -28.00
N ALA A 284 1.36 -20.24 -27.86
CA ALA A 284 1.14 -21.18 -26.76
C ALA A 284 1.96 -20.84 -25.51
N PHE A 285 2.83 -19.83 -25.56
CA PHE A 285 3.65 -19.45 -24.41
C PHE A 285 2.76 -19.02 -23.23
N PRO A 286 2.83 -19.70 -22.07
CA PRO A 286 1.81 -19.61 -21.03
C PRO A 286 2.02 -18.37 -20.14
N VAL A 287 1.89 -17.18 -20.72
CA VAL A 287 1.99 -15.90 -20.02
C VAL A 287 0.79 -15.00 -20.27
N SER A 288 0.42 -14.23 -19.25
CA SER A 288 -0.60 -13.19 -19.34
C SER A 288 -0.07 -11.83 -18.88
N ILE A 289 -0.88 -10.79 -18.97
CA ILE A 289 -0.52 -9.40 -18.62
C ILE A 289 -1.40 -8.86 -17.49
N HIS A 290 -0.81 -8.05 -16.61
CA HIS A 290 -1.50 -7.43 -15.49
C HIS A 290 -1.04 -5.98 -15.21
N HIS A 291 -1.95 -5.02 -15.39
CA HIS A 291 -1.75 -3.62 -14.96
C HIS A 291 -3.07 -2.88 -14.69
N GLY A 292 -2.97 -1.72 -14.06
CA GLY A 292 -4.12 -0.92 -13.62
C GLY A 292 -5.06 -0.44 -14.74
N SER A 293 -4.59 -0.32 -15.98
CA SER A 293 -5.45 0.06 -17.13
C SER A 293 -6.35 -1.06 -17.65
N LEU A 294 -6.11 -2.32 -17.27
CA LEU A 294 -6.93 -3.45 -17.75
C LEU A 294 -8.32 -3.45 -17.09
N SER A 295 -9.26 -4.21 -17.65
CA SER A 295 -10.55 -4.42 -16.99
C SER A 295 -10.36 -5.23 -15.69
N ARG A 296 -11.31 -5.10 -14.76
CA ARG A 296 -11.32 -5.89 -13.52
C ARG A 296 -11.34 -7.39 -13.83
N ASP A 297 -12.20 -7.81 -14.76
CA ASP A 297 -12.38 -9.22 -15.09
C ASP A 297 -11.12 -9.85 -15.68
N HIS A 298 -10.40 -9.10 -16.52
CA HIS A 298 -9.13 -9.57 -17.07
C HIS A 298 -8.08 -9.76 -15.97
N ARG A 299 -7.92 -8.79 -15.05
CA ARG A 299 -6.99 -8.93 -13.92
C ARG A 299 -7.32 -10.13 -13.04
N VAL A 300 -8.59 -10.25 -12.64
CA VAL A 300 -9.07 -11.36 -11.80
C VAL A 300 -8.82 -12.72 -12.46
N ARG A 301 -9.04 -12.80 -13.77
CA ARG A 301 -8.76 -14.02 -14.53
C ARG A 301 -7.27 -14.33 -14.54
N ALA A 302 -6.42 -13.38 -14.91
CA ALA A 302 -4.98 -13.60 -14.96
C ALA A 302 -4.38 -13.99 -13.58
N GLU A 303 -4.88 -13.39 -12.49
CA GLU A 303 -4.51 -13.77 -11.12
C GLU A 303 -4.90 -15.23 -10.79
N LYS A 304 -6.12 -15.65 -11.16
CA LYS A 304 -6.60 -17.02 -10.96
C LYS A 304 -5.83 -18.02 -11.82
N ASP A 305 -5.62 -17.70 -13.09
CA ASP A 305 -4.92 -18.54 -14.04
C ASP A 305 -3.49 -18.82 -13.52
N LEU A 306 -2.80 -17.80 -12.97
CA LEU A 306 -1.48 -18.00 -12.34
C LEU A 306 -1.58 -18.82 -11.04
N LYS A 307 -2.56 -18.52 -10.19
CA LYS A 307 -2.76 -19.21 -8.90
C LYS A 307 -3.04 -20.70 -9.05
N TYR A 308 -3.77 -21.09 -10.10
CA TYR A 308 -4.13 -22.48 -10.38
C TYR A 308 -3.19 -23.17 -11.39
N GLY A 309 -2.19 -22.46 -11.92
CA GLY A 309 -1.19 -23.03 -12.83
C GLY A 309 -1.64 -23.19 -14.29
N GLU A 310 -2.69 -22.48 -14.70
CA GLU A 310 -3.14 -22.39 -16.11
C GLU A 310 -2.17 -21.55 -16.95
N ILE A 311 -1.42 -20.65 -16.31
CA ILE A 311 -0.28 -19.93 -16.89
C ILE A 311 0.94 -20.06 -15.97
N GLN A 312 2.15 -19.99 -16.55
CA GLN A 312 3.40 -20.06 -15.80
C GLN A 312 4.00 -18.67 -15.51
N GLY A 313 3.58 -17.63 -16.22
CA GLY A 313 4.12 -16.29 -16.05
C GLY A 313 3.10 -15.15 -16.13
N LEU A 314 3.33 -14.10 -15.37
CA LEU A 314 2.49 -12.90 -15.38
C LEU A 314 3.32 -11.63 -15.54
N ILE A 315 3.17 -10.99 -16.70
CA ILE A 315 3.85 -9.74 -17.04
C ILE A 315 3.11 -8.58 -16.38
N CYS A 316 3.78 -7.86 -15.49
CA CYS A 316 3.12 -6.90 -14.63
C CYS A 316 3.92 -5.62 -14.40
N THR A 317 3.22 -4.59 -13.94
CA THR A 317 3.82 -3.36 -13.43
C THR A 317 3.72 -3.35 -11.90
N SER A 318 3.88 -2.19 -11.26
CA SER A 318 3.73 -2.04 -9.80
C SER A 318 2.39 -2.48 -9.23
N SER A 319 1.39 -2.74 -10.08
CA SER A 319 0.12 -3.34 -9.68
C SER A 319 0.23 -4.66 -8.92
N LEU A 320 1.32 -5.43 -9.09
CA LEU A 320 1.56 -6.70 -8.37
C LEU A 320 2.75 -6.63 -7.40
N GLU A 321 3.33 -5.44 -7.17
CA GLU A 321 4.39 -5.26 -6.16
C GLU A 321 3.88 -5.56 -4.74
N MET A 322 2.57 -5.39 -4.53
CA MET A 322 1.96 -5.37 -3.22
C MET A 322 0.79 -6.34 -3.09
N GLY A 323 0.78 -7.08 -1.97
CA GLY A 323 -0.42 -7.53 -1.26
C GLY A 323 -1.50 -8.34 -1.99
N ILE A 324 -1.25 -8.90 -3.17
CA ILE A 324 -2.23 -9.74 -3.88
C ILE A 324 -1.87 -11.22 -3.72
N ASP A 325 -2.84 -12.04 -3.33
CA ASP A 325 -2.73 -13.49 -3.31
C ASP A 325 -2.86 -14.06 -4.73
N VAL A 326 -1.75 -14.06 -5.46
CA VAL A 326 -1.57 -14.79 -6.73
C VAL A 326 -1.12 -16.24 -6.52
N GLY A 327 -1.26 -16.76 -5.30
CA GLY A 327 -0.76 -18.08 -4.93
C GLY A 327 0.75 -18.12 -4.75
N ARG A 328 1.32 -19.30 -4.93
CA ARG A 328 2.76 -19.54 -4.74
C ARG A 328 3.53 -19.02 -5.96
N ILE A 329 4.35 -18.00 -5.75
CA ILE A 329 5.33 -17.52 -6.72
C ILE A 329 6.69 -18.12 -6.39
N ASP A 330 7.32 -18.76 -7.36
CA ASP A 330 8.62 -19.41 -7.19
C ASP A 330 9.76 -18.52 -7.68
N PHE A 331 9.52 -17.61 -8.63
CA PHE A 331 10.56 -16.78 -9.21
C PHE A 331 10.08 -15.37 -9.64
N CYS A 332 11.00 -14.42 -9.62
CA CYS A 332 10.75 -13.05 -10.05
C CYS A 332 11.75 -12.61 -11.13
N ILE A 333 11.25 -12.19 -12.28
CA ILE A 333 12.02 -11.53 -13.32
C ILE A 333 11.74 -10.04 -13.26
N GLN A 334 12.79 -9.24 -13.16
CA GLN A 334 12.75 -7.79 -13.26
C GLN A 334 13.34 -7.40 -14.63
N TYR A 335 12.50 -6.94 -15.55
CA TYR A 335 12.94 -6.46 -16.85
C TYR A 335 13.36 -4.99 -16.75
N ASN A 336 14.64 -4.72 -17.04
CA ASN A 336 15.38 -3.50 -16.76
C ASN A 336 15.60 -3.21 -15.27
N SER A 337 16.53 -2.30 -14.97
CA SER A 337 16.71 -1.78 -13.62
C SER A 337 15.39 -1.30 -13.01
N PRO A 338 15.08 -1.68 -11.76
CA PRO A 338 13.88 -1.23 -11.06
C PRO A 338 13.99 0.23 -10.57
N ARG A 339 15.14 0.90 -10.79
CA ARG A 339 15.49 2.28 -10.35
C ARG A 339 15.61 2.48 -8.84
N GLU A 340 15.01 1.60 -8.04
CA GLU A 340 14.98 1.67 -6.57
C GLU A 340 15.20 0.28 -5.96
N VAL A 341 15.97 0.23 -4.86
CA VAL A 341 16.25 -0.97 -4.06
C VAL A 341 14.99 -1.45 -3.37
N SER A 342 14.20 -0.55 -2.79
CA SER A 342 12.90 -0.86 -2.18
C SER A 342 11.98 -1.64 -3.13
N ARG A 343 11.86 -1.20 -4.39
CA ARG A 343 11.06 -1.89 -5.42
C ARG A 343 11.58 -3.28 -5.70
N LEU A 344 12.90 -3.44 -5.86
CA LEU A 344 13.48 -4.77 -6.09
C LEU A 344 13.15 -5.73 -4.94
N VAL A 345 13.33 -5.27 -3.70
CA VAL A 345 13.05 -6.08 -2.50
C VAL A 345 11.57 -6.44 -2.42
N GLN A 346 10.65 -5.53 -2.73
CA GLN A 346 9.21 -5.80 -2.73
C GLN A 346 8.80 -6.77 -3.86
N ARG A 347 9.31 -6.56 -5.08
CA ARG A 347 9.05 -7.40 -6.26
C ARG A 347 9.56 -8.82 -6.04
N VAL A 348 10.84 -8.97 -5.69
CA VAL A 348 11.45 -10.29 -5.48
C VAL A 348 10.93 -10.94 -4.20
N GLY A 349 10.58 -10.15 -3.18
CA GLY A 349 9.92 -10.63 -1.97
C GLY A 349 8.53 -11.24 -2.18
N ARG A 350 7.97 -11.15 -3.40
CA ARG A 350 6.80 -11.96 -3.81
C ARG A 350 7.15 -13.43 -4.04
N SER A 351 8.39 -13.72 -4.44
CA SER A 351 8.87 -15.09 -4.66
C SER A 351 9.28 -15.76 -3.35
N GLY A 352 9.16 -17.09 -3.28
CA GLY A 352 9.67 -17.86 -2.15
C GLY A 352 8.86 -17.68 -0.85
N HIS A 353 7.56 -17.41 -0.96
CA HIS A 353 6.60 -17.15 0.14
C HIS A 353 6.34 -18.37 1.07
N ARG A 354 7.41 -19.00 1.59
CA ARG A 354 7.38 -19.99 2.68
C ARG A 354 8.17 -19.47 3.86
N ILE A 355 7.75 -19.84 5.08
CA ILE A 355 8.55 -19.60 6.29
C ILE A 355 9.90 -20.29 6.10
N GLY A 356 10.98 -19.50 6.01
CA GLY A 356 12.34 -20.00 5.73
C GLY A 356 12.71 -20.19 4.25
N GLY A 357 11.85 -19.80 3.31
CA GLY A 357 12.16 -19.79 1.88
C GLY A 357 13.11 -18.65 1.49
N VAL A 358 13.92 -18.87 0.46
CA VAL A 358 14.80 -17.86 -0.14
C VAL A 358 14.05 -17.18 -1.29
N ALA A 359 13.97 -15.85 -1.26
CA ALA A 359 13.37 -15.07 -2.33
C ALA A 359 14.36 -14.98 -3.50
N LYS A 360 13.95 -15.45 -4.68
CA LYS A 360 14.80 -15.61 -5.86
C LYS A 360 14.31 -14.77 -7.02
N GLY A 361 15.24 -14.06 -7.66
CA GLY A 361 14.92 -13.37 -8.89
C GLY A 361 16.14 -12.98 -9.70
N VAL A 362 15.86 -12.40 -10.86
CA VAL A 362 16.87 -11.92 -11.80
C VAL A 362 16.47 -10.57 -12.35
N ILE A 363 17.45 -9.69 -12.55
CA ILE A 363 17.30 -8.46 -13.31
C ILE A 363 17.86 -8.71 -14.71
N ILE A 364 17.01 -8.65 -15.73
CA ILE A 364 17.41 -8.74 -17.13
C ILE A 364 17.63 -7.32 -17.64
N VAL A 365 18.87 -6.99 -17.97
CA VAL A 365 19.27 -5.62 -18.35
C VAL A 365 19.35 -5.45 -19.85
N MET A 366 19.16 -4.23 -20.34
CA MET A 366 19.16 -3.93 -21.78
C MET A 366 20.48 -3.42 -22.33
N ASP A 367 21.27 -2.72 -21.52
CA ASP A 367 22.54 -2.10 -21.91
C ASP A 367 23.47 -1.97 -20.70
N SER A 368 24.66 -1.40 -20.92
CA SER A 368 25.68 -1.24 -19.88
C SER A 368 25.28 -0.28 -18.75
N ASP A 369 24.51 0.77 -19.06
CA ASP A 369 24.12 1.76 -18.05
C ASP A 369 23.03 1.16 -17.13
N ASP A 370 22.06 0.46 -17.74
CA ASP A 370 21.05 -0.33 -17.04
C ASP A 370 21.71 -1.44 -16.19
N ALA A 371 22.78 -2.07 -16.69
CA ALA A 371 23.57 -3.07 -15.96
C ALA A 371 24.25 -2.49 -14.72
N LEU A 372 24.92 -1.35 -14.84
CA LEU A 372 25.60 -0.70 -13.71
C LEU A 372 24.61 -0.32 -12.60
N GLU A 373 23.48 0.26 -12.97
CA GLU A 373 22.42 0.61 -12.02
C GLU A 373 21.84 -0.65 -11.35
N ALA A 374 21.50 -1.68 -12.12
CA ALA A 374 20.98 -2.95 -11.62
C ALA A 374 21.95 -3.65 -10.67
N LEU A 375 23.26 -3.64 -10.96
CA LEU A 375 24.29 -4.22 -10.10
C LEU A 375 24.37 -3.51 -8.74
N VAL A 376 24.31 -2.18 -8.73
CA VAL A 376 24.29 -1.40 -7.49
C VAL A 376 23.03 -1.69 -6.68
N ILE A 377 21.87 -1.73 -7.33
CA ILE A 377 20.59 -2.03 -6.69
C ILE A 377 20.60 -3.44 -6.10
N ALA A 378 21.00 -4.46 -6.87
CA ALA A 378 21.07 -5.84 -6.41
C ALA A 378 22.03 -6.00 -5.23
N ARG A 379 23.21 -5.35 -5.28
CA ARG A 379 24.16 -5.35 -4.15
C ARG A 379 23.55 -4.72 -2.91
N ARG A 380 22.92 -3.55 -3.03
CA ARG A 380 22.28 -2.84 -1.92
C ARG A 380 21.14 -3.66 -1.32
N ALA A 381 20.30 -4.26 -2.16
CA ALA A 381 19.20 -5.13 -1.73
C ALA A 381 19.70 -6.32 -0.91
N ARG A 382 20.75 -7.02 -1.39
CA ARG A 382 21.40 -8.12 -0.66
C ARG A 382 21.97 -7.68 0.70
N SER A 383 22.45 -6.44 0.79
CA SER A 383 22.95 -5.86 2.05
C SER A 383 21.88 -5.21 2.94
N GLY A 384 20.61 -5.20 2.53
CA GLY A 384 19.52 -4.54 3.26
C GLY A 384 19.57 -3.00 3.26
N GLN A 385 20.31 -2.39 2.33
CA GLN A 385 20.50 -0.93 2.27
C GLN A 385 19.46 -0.24 1.40
N LEU A 386 18.31 0.06 1.98
CA LEU A 386 17.19 0.73 1.32
C LEU A 386 17.40 2.26 1.21
N GLU A 387 16.65 2.90 0.31
CA GLU A 387 16.56 4.35 0.22
C GLU A 387 15.89 4.96 1.44
N LYS A 388 16.24 6.22 1.73
CA LYS A 388 15.51 7.03 2.71
C LYS A 388 14.19 7.50 2.10
N VAL A 389 13.12 7.43 2.88
CA VAL A 389 11.82 7.98 2.51
C VAL A 389 11.91 9.50 2.49
N ARG A 390 11.47 10.14 1.41
CA ARG A 390 11.40 11.60 1.31
C ARG A 390 9.95 12.03 1.40
N VAL A 391 9.58 12.63 2.52
CA VAL A 391 8.22 13.10 2.74
C VAL A 391 7.94 14.37 1.93
N VAL A 392 6.79 14.42 1.26
CA VAL A 392 6.36 15.63 0.54
C VAL A 392 6.02 16.73 1.56
N ARG A 393 6.70 17.89 1.46
CA ARG A 393 6.53 19.03 2.37
C ARG A 393 5.80 20.18 1.66
N ASN A 394 4.96 20.92 2.40
CA ASN A 394 4.34 22.20 1.99
C ASN A 394 3.76 22.22 0.57
N SER A 395 3.02 21.18 0.18
CA SER A 395 2.38 21.11 -1.15
C SER A 395 1.17 22.07 -1.19
N LEU A 396 1.34 23.25 -1.79
CA LEU A 396 0.31 24.31 -1.81
C LEU A 396 -0.99 23.90 -2.50
N ASP A 397 -0.91 23.08 -3.54
CA ASP A 397 -2.08 22.51 -4.22
C ASP A 397 -2.87 21.56 -3.32
N VAL A 398 -2.17 20.77 -2.49
CA VAL A 398 -2.81 19.95 -1.46
C VAL A 398 -3.45 20.82 -0.39
N ALA A 399 -2.75 21.85 0.11
CA ALA A 399 -3.31 22.79 1.08
C ALA A 399 -4.59 23.45 0.53
N MET A 400 -4.57 23.92 -0.72
CA MET A 400 -5.71 24.52 -1.40
C MET A 400 -6.89 23.55 -1.47
N HIS A 401 -6.64 22.31 -1.89
CA HIS A 401 -7.66 21.26 -1.94
C HIS A 401 -8.27 21.00 -0.55
N GLN A 402 -7.46 20.95 0.50
CA GLN A 402 -7.91 20.71 1.86
C GLN A 402 -8.70 21.90 2.42
N ILE A 403 -8.31 23.14 2.12
CA ILE A 403 -9.06 24.36 2.48
C ILE A 403 -10.42 24.38 1.78
N ALA A 404 -10.47 24.07 0.48
CA ALA A 404 -11.75 23.92 -0.24
C ALA A 404 -12.64 22.84 0.41
N GLY A 405 -12.05 21.72 0.83
CA GLY A 405 -12.72 20.70 1.63
C GLY A 405 -13.33 21.26 2.92
N LEU A 406 -12.55 21.96 3.74
CA LEU A 406 -13.02 22.59 4.98
C LEU A 406 -14.17 23.59 4.73
N LEU A 407 -14.08 24.38 3.68
CA LEU A 407 -15.15 25.32 3.29
C LEU A 407 -16.44 24.59 2.88
N LEU A 408 -16.35 23.48 2.14
CA LEU A 408 -17.52 22.64 1.84
C LEU A 408 -18.11 21.99 3.10
N GLU A 409 -17.28 21.72 4.11
CA GLU A 409 -17.71 21.06 5.34
C GLU A 409 -18.44 21.98 6.31
N TYR A 410 -17.94 23.19 6.47
CA TYR A 410 -18.35 24.12 7.52
C TYR A 410 -18.96 25.43 6.98
N GLY A 411 -18.82 25.71 5.68
CA GLY A 411 -19.26 26.94 5.01
C GLY A 411 -18.36 28.15 5.28
N ARG A 412 -17.80 28.25 6.49
CA ARG A 412 -16.86 29.29 6.94
C ARG A 412 -15.86 28.68 7.93
N ILE A 413 -14.65 29.19 7.95
CA ILE A 413 -13.59 28.72 8.87
C ILE A 413 -12.57 29.83 9.08
N GLU A 414 -12.08 30.00 10.30
CA GLU A 414 -11.06 31.03 10.58
C GLU A 414 -9.71 30.64 9.97
N LYS A 415 -8.94 31.65 9.53
CA LYS A 415 -7.56 31.44 9.04
C LYS A 415 -6.66 30.76 10.07
N SER A 416 -6.79 31.16 11.33
CA SER A 416 -6.08 30.59 12.48
C SER A 416 -6.33 29.08 12.58
N GLU A 417 -7.58 28.66 12.38
CA GLU A 417 -7.99 27.26 12.45
C GLU A 417 -7.43 26.44 11.28
N ILE A 418 -7.46 26.98 10.05
CA ILE A 418 -6.79 26.37 8.89
C ILE A 418 -5.30 26.16 9.20
N MET A 419 -4.66 27.20 9.73
CA MET A 419 -3.23 27.19 10.03
C MET A 419 -2.87 26.13 11.07
N GLU A 420 -3.64 26.08 12.16
CA GLU A 420 -3.46 25.10 13.22
C GLU A 420 -3.63 23.67 12.69
N LEU A 421 -4.67 23.42 11.90
CA LEU A 421 -4.98 22.10 11.37
C LEU A 421 -3.86 21.61 10.44
N LEU A 422 -3.35 22.47 9.55
CA LEU A 422 -2.24 22.15 8.67
C LEU A 422 -0.95 21.88 9.46
N ARG A 423 -0.55 22.79 10.36
CA ARG A 423 0.69 22.65 11.15
C ARG A 423 0.71 21.45 12.10
N ARG A 424 -0.45 20.90 12.46
CA ARG A 424 -0.58 19.62 13.19
C ARG A 424 -0.26 18.38 12.34
N THR A 425 0.02 18.54 11.06
CA THR A 425 0.52 17.46 10.19
C THR A 425 2.02 17.59 10.00
N TYR A 426 2.71 16.47 9.80
CA TYR A 426 4.13 16.51 9.52
C TYR A 426 4.40 17.28 8.22
N ASN A 427 3.67 16.98 7.13
CA ASN A 427 3.84 17.58 5.81
C ASN A 427 3.83 19.12 5.80
N PHE A 428 3.05 19.73 6.70
CA PHE A 428 2.82 21.18 6.76
C PHE A 428 3.29 21.80 8.09
N SER A 429 4.17 21.12 8.85
CA SER A 429 4.65 21.62 10.15
C SER A 429 5.37 22.97 10.07
N ASP A 430 6.02 23.27 8.93
CA ASP A 430 6.67 24.55 8.66
C ASP A 430 5.84 25.46 7.74
N PHE A 431 4.55 25.17 7.54
CA PHE A 431 3.68 26.01 6.70
C PHE A 431 3.64 27.43 7.28
N SER A 432 3.79 28.46 6.44
CA SER A 432 3.88 29.85 6.89
C SER A 432 2.56 30.60 6.73
N GLU A 433 2.39 31.68 7.49
CA GLU A 433 1.22 32.57 7.32
C GLU A 433 1.23 33.24 5.95
N ALA A 434 2.42 33.60 5.44
CA ALA A 434 2.59 34.15 4.10
C ALA A 434 2.12 33.17 3.01
N ASP A 435 2.43 31.87 3.17
CA ASP A 435 1.93 30.83 2.24
C ASP A 435 0.41 30.75 2.28
N LEU A 436 -0.19 30.78 3.49
CA LEU A 436 -1.64 30.76 3.64
C LEU A 436 -2.29 31.99 2.99
N GLU A 437 -1.75 33.18 3.21
CA GLU A 437 -2.26 34.42 2.62
C GLU A 437 -2.18 34.42 1.09
N ALA A 438 -1.03 34.04 0.54
CA ALA A 438 -0.85 33.93 -0.90
C ALA A 438 -1.82 32.91 -1.52
N LEU A 439 -2.02 31.78 -0.83
CA LEU A 439 -2.92 30.72 -1.27
C LEU A 439 -4.38 31.16 -1.24
N LEU A 440 -4.83 31.81 -0.14
CA LEU A 440 -6.19 32.31 -0.02
C LEU A 440 -6.47 33.43 -1.03
N HIS A 441 -5.50 34.31 -1.30
CA HIS A 441 -5.60 35.30 -2.38
C HIS A 441 -5.80 34.61 -3.73
N TYR A 442 -4.98 33.61 -4.06
CA TYR A 442 -5.11 32.84 -5.30
C TYR A 442 -6.48 32.13 -5.40
N MET A 443 -6.93 31.47 -4.33
CA MET A 443 -8.25 30.85 -4.26
C MET A 443 -9.38 31.87 -4.46
N GLY A 444 -9.20 33.11 -4.00
CA GLY A 444 -10.09 34.24 -4.24
C GLY A 444 -10.19 34.61 -5.72
N THR A 445 -9.06 34.66 -6.43
CA THR A 445 -9.05 34.93 -7.88
C THR A 445 -9.78 33.86 -8.69
N LEU A 446 -9.83 32.62 -8.18
CA LEU A 446 -10.56 31.50 -8.78
C LEU A 446 -12.04 31.42 -8.35
N GLY A 447 -12.48 32.27 -7.43
CA GLY A 447 -13.84 32.23 -6.88
C GLY A 447 -14.13 31.05 -5.97
N ILE A 448 -13.09 30.39 -5.44
CA ILE A 448 -13.21 29.20 -4.57
C ILE A 448 -13.38 29.58 -3.10
N ALA A 449 -12.73 30.66 -2.66
CA ALA A 449 -12.80 31.16 -1.29
C ALA A 449 -12.94 32.69 -1.30
N ARG A 450 -13.52 33.26 -0.26
CA ARG A 450 -13.53 34.71 -0.03
C ARG A 450 -13.12 34.96 1.41
N VAL A 451 -12.16 35.86 1.59
CA VAL A 451 -11.69 36.25 2.93
C VAL A 451 -12.42 37.51 3.37
N SER A 452 -13.02 37.49 4.56
CA SER A 452 -13.59 38.68 5.23
C SER A 452 -13.25 38.63 6.72
N ASP A 453 -12.67 39.70 7.25
CA ASP A 453 -12.41 39.85 8.69
C ASP A 453 -11.62 38.69 9.34
N GLY A 454 -10.73 38.04 8.57
CA GLY A 454 -9.94 36.90 9.05
C GLY A 454 -10.62 35.53 8.98
N ILE A 455 -11.83 35.47 8.40
CA ILE A 455 -12.66 34.29 8.14
C ILE A 455 -12.69 33.97 6.65
#